data_AF-A0A2S9GQH1-F1
#
_entry.id   AF-A0A2S9GQH1-F1
#
_cell.length_a   1.000
_cell.length_b   1.000
_cell.length_c   1.000
_cell.angle_alpha   90.00
_cell.angle_beta   90.00
_cell.angle_gamma   90.00
#
_symmetry.space_group_name_H-M   'P 1'
#
loop_
_entity.id
_entity.type
_entity.pdbx_description
1 polymer ?
#
loop_
_entity_poly.entity_id
_entity_poly.type
_entity_poly.pdbx_seq_one_letter_code
_entity_poly.pdbx_strand_id
1 'polypeptide(L)' 'KVADKGITSRGVLLDVVAHRGADVFCEPGNPITPADLDEIAAEQNIEIRSGDIVVVHTGWWTRFLETGDGG' A
#
# COMPACT_ATOMS: atom_id res chain seq x y z
N LYS A 1 -14.11 -23.57 -13.43
CA LYS A 1 -14.62 -22.42 -14.22
C LYS A 1 -13.73 -21.24 -13.85
N VAL A 2 -12.58 -21.12 -14.53
CA VAL A 2 -11.61 -20.05 -14.27
C VAL A 2 -12.16 -18.78 -14.91
N ALA A 3 -12.10 -17.66 -14.20
CA ALA A 3 -12.50 -16.38 -14.78
C ALA A 3 -11.43 -15.98 -15.81
N ASP A 4 -11.73 -16.15 -17.09
CA ASP A 4 -10.86 -15.91 -18.25
C ASP A 4 -10.55 -14.42 -18.51
N LYS A 5 -10.91 -13.52 -17.57
CA LYS A 5 -10.67 -12.09 -17.68
C LYS A 5 -9.79 -11.68 -16.50
N GLY A 6 -8.52 -11.41 -16.78
CA GLY A 6 -7.58 -10.87 -15.79
C GLY A 6 -8.12 -9.60 -15.13
N ILE A 7 -7.64 -9.31 -13.92
CA ILE A 7 -7.97 -8.06 -13.24
C ILE A 7 -7.20 -6.95 -13.96
N THR A 8 -7.91 -6.05 -14.63
CA THR A 8 -7.30 -4.90 -15.33
C THR A 8 -8.07 -3.64 -14.97
N SER A 9 -7.38 -2.70 -14.34
CA SER A 9 -7.89 -1.36 -14.03
C SER A 9 -6.73 -0.39 -13.80
N ARG A 10 -7.05 0.88 -13.53
CA ARG A 10 -6.08 1.88 -13.07
C ARG A 10 -5.56 1.47 -11.68
N GLY A 11 -4.24 1.40 -11.54
CA GLY A 11 -3.56 1.18 -10.27
C GLY A 11 -3.23 2.50 -9.58
N VAL A 12 -3.43 2.57 -8.26
CA VAL A 12 -3.05 3.71 -7.41
C VAL A 12 -2.14 3.18 -6.31
N LEU A 13 -0.91 3.68 -6.22
CA LEU A 13 0.06 3.28 -5.19
C LEU A 13 0.08 4.32 -4.07
N LEU A 14 -0.37 3.92 -2.88
CA LEU A 14 -0.26 4.72 -1.66
C LEU A 14 0.97 4.25 -0.88
N ASP A 15 1.98 5.12 -0.76
CA ASP A 15 3.26 4.79 -0.12
C ASP A 15 3.28 5.25 1.34
N VAL A 16 2.95 4.31 2.23
CA VAL A 16 2.88 4.56 3.67
C VAL A 16 4.27 4.66 4.28
N VAL A 17 5.27 3.99 3.69
CA VAL A 17 6.66 4.04 4.15
C VAL A 17 7.21 5.45 3.98
N ALA A 18 7.05 6.01 2.77
CA ALA A 18 7.48 7.37 2.48
C ALA A 18 6.72 8.41 3.33
N HIS A 19 5.40 8.26 3.46
CA HIS A 19 4.57 9.17 4.26
C HIS A 19 4.95 9.19 5.74
N ARG A 20 5.26 8.02 6.33
CA ARG A 20 5.70 7.93 7.73
C ARG A 20 7.18 8.26 7.93
N GLY A 21 7.93 8.57 6.87
CA GLY A 21 9.37 8.83 6.93
C GLY A 21 10.17 7.61 7.39
N ALA A 22 9.66 6.40 7.17
CA ALA A 22 10.35 5.17 7.50
C ALA A 22 11.35 4.80 6.39
N ASP A 23 12.48 4.19 6.75
CA ASP A 23 13.54 3.88 5.77
C ASP A 23 13.20 2.66 4.90
N VAL A 24 12.56 1.63 5.46
CA VAL A 24 12.40 0.33 4.78
C VAL A 24 11.00 -0.26 4.97
N PHE A 25 10.43 -0.21 6.17
CA PHE A 25 9.10 -0.78 6.45
C PHE A 25 8.40 -0.05 7.59
N CYS A 26 7.07 -0.13 7.60
CA CYS A 26 6.27 0.34 8.73
C CYS A 26 6.43 -0.59 9.93
N GLU A 27 6.86 -0.06 11.07
CA GLU A 27 7.05 -0.85 12.29
C GLU A 27 5.77 -1.60 12.70
N PRO A 28 5.86 -2.91 13.03
CA PRO A 28 4.75 -3.65 13.60
C PRO A 28 4.21 -2.97 14.86
N GLY A 29 2.89 -2.92 15.01
CA GLY A 29 2.23 -2.29 16.15
C GLY A 29 1.71 -0.88 15.88
N ASN A 30 2.03 -0.27 14.73
CA ASN A 30 1.41 0.98 14.30
C ASN A 30 0.45 0.74 13.12
N PRO A 31 -0.85 0.48 13.38
CA PRO A 31 -1.82 0.13 12.33
C PRO A 31 -1.95 1.26 11.30
N ILE A 32 -2.21 0.88 10.05
CA ILE A 32 -2.47 1.83 8.96
C ILE A 32 -3.97 2.16 9.00
N THR A 33 -4.29 3.42 9.24
CA THR A 33 -5.68 3.86 9.36
C THR A 33 -6.24 4.33 8.02
N PRO A 34 -7.57 4.37 7.84
CA PRO A 34 -8.15 5.00 6.66
C PRO A 34 -7.75 6.48 6.50
N ALA A 35 -7.59 7.20 7.61
CA ALA A 35 -7.15 8.59 7.59
C ALA A 35 -5.74 8.72 7.01
N ASP A 36 -4.82 7.81 7.36
CA ASP A 36 -3.47 7.77 6.78
C ASP A 36 -3.54 7.64 5.25
N LEU A 37 -4.45 6.81 4.74
CA LEU A 37 -4.60 6.61 3.29
C LEU A 37 -5.16 7.86 2.59
N ASP A 38 -6.12 8.55 3.22
CA ASP A 38 -6.68 9.80 2.72
C ASP A 38 -5.62 10.92 2.70
N GLU A 39 -4.79 11.00 3.75
CA GLU A 39 -3.66 11.94 3.85
C GLU A 39 -2.61 11.68 2.77
N ILE A 40 -2.21 10.42 2.57
CA ILE A 40 -1.28 10.03 1.50
C ILE A 40 -1.84 10.40 0.12
N ALA A 41 -3.12 10.12 -0.13
CA ALA A 41 -3.76 10.46 -1.39
C ALA A 41 -3.76 11.99 -1.62
N ALA A 42 -4.05 12.77 -0.57
CA ALA A 42 -4.02 14.23 -0.64
C ALA A 42 -2.59 14.78 -0.89
N GLU A 43 -1.59 14.27 -0.18
CA GLU A 43 -0.17 14.64 -0.37
C GLU A 43 0.31 14.35 -1.80
N GLN A 44 -0.05 13.19 -2.31
CA GLN A 44 0.26 12.77 -3.68
C GLN A 44 -0.61 13.47 -4.73
N ASN A 45 -1.59 14.29 -4.32
CA ASN A 45 -2.58 14.94 -5.18
C ASN A 45 -3.33 13.94 -6.07
N ILE A 46 -3.68 12.76 -5.52
CA ILE A 46 -4.42 11.71 -6.20
C ILE A 46 -5.84 11.63 -5.68
N GLU A 47 -6.79 11.56 -6.60
CA GLU A 47 -8.19 11.23 -6.31
C GLU A 47 -8.44 9.74 -6.61
N ILE A 48 -8.77 8.97 -5.57
CA ILE A 48 -9.18 7.57 -5.68
C ILE A 48 -10.62 7.52 -6.16
N ARG A 49 -10.89 6.71 -7.19
CA ARG A 49 -12.20 6.59 -7.82
C ARG A 49 -12.66 5.14 -7.83
N SER A 50 -13.98 4.97 -7.97
CA SER A 50 -14.57 3.64 -8.12
C SER A 50 -13.95 2.90 -9.32
N GLY A 51 -13.53 1.65 -9.08
CA GLY A 51 -12.85 0.81 -10.05
C GLY A 51 -11.33 0.83 -9.93
N ASP A 52 -10.73 1.73 -9.15
CA ASP A 52 -9.28 1.71 -8.93
C ASP A 52 -8.82 0.49 -8.15
N ILE A 53 -7.63 0.00 -8.50
CA ILE A 53 -6.89 -0.98 -7.70
C ILE A 53 -5.92 -0.19 -6.83
N VAL A 54 -6.25 -0.05 -5.55
CA VAL A 54 -5.39 0.62 -4.57
C VAL A 54 -4.36 -0.38 -4.05
N VAL A 55 -3.09 -0.03 -4.19
CA VAL A 55 -1.94 -0.78 -3.70
C VAL A 55 -1.35 -0.01 -2.53
N VAL A 56 -1.32 -0.62 -1.36
CA VAL A 56 -0.76 -0.01 -0.14
C VAL A 56 0.66 -0.53 0.06
N HIS A 57 1.65 0.33 -0.08
CA HIS A 57 3.04 -0.01 0.15
C HIS A 57 3.42 0.25 1.61
N THR A 58 3.66 -0.85 2.34
CA THR A 58 4.01 -0.85 3.77
C THR A 58 5.45 -1.25 4.04
N GLY A 59 6.20 -1.62 2.99
CA GLY A 59 7.56 -2.16 3.08
C GLY A 59 7.65 -3.60 3.63
N TRP A 60 6.51 -4.26 3.89
CA TRP A 60 6.48 -5.62 4.42
C TRP A 60 7.17 -6.65 3.53
N TRP A 61 7.13 -6.44 2.20
CA TRP A 61 7.82 -7.32 1.25
C TRP A 61 9.35 -7.28 1.43
N THR A 62 9.92 -6.10 1.67
CA THR A 62 11.35 -5.94 1.94
C THR A 62 11.74 -6.61 3.25
N ARG A 63 10.93 -6.43 4.30
CA ARG A 63 11.11 -7.16 5.57
C ARG A 63 11.07 -8.68 5.35
N PHE A 64 10.08 -9.20 4.62
CA PHE A 64 9.94 -10.62 4.36
C PHE A 64 11.15 -11.22 3.62
N LEU A 65 11.73 -10.50 2.66
CA LEU A 65 12.93 -10.93 1.95
C LEU A 65 14.19 -10.91 2.83
N GLU A 66 14.27 -10.01 3.82
CA GLU A 66 15.40 -9.90 4.73
C GLU A 66 15.34 -10.90 5.89
N THR A 67 14.17 -11.09 6.50
CA THR A 67 14.01 -11.94 7.69
C THR A 67 13.54 -13.35 7.38
N GLY A 68 12.90 -13.60 6.23
CA GLY A 68 12.28 -14.88 5.89
C GLY A 68 11.06 -15.25 6.74
N ASP A 69 10.72 -14.44 7.74
CA ASP A 69 9.62 -14.65 8.68
C ASP A 69 8.60 -13.51 8.61
N GLY A 70 7.34 -13.89 8.41
CA GLY A 70 6.18 -12.98 8.34
C GLY A 70 5.60 -12.58 9.69
N GLY A 71 6.42 -12.58 10.75
CA GLY A 71 6.05 -12.29 12.14
C GLY A 71 6.50 -10.91 12.62
#